data_AF-A0A7S1F617-F1
#
_entry.id   AF-A0A7S1F617-F1
#
_cell.length_a   1.000
_cell.length_b   1.000
_cell.length_c   1.000
_cell.angle_alpha   90.00
_cell.angle_beta   90.00
_cell.angle_gamma   90.00
#
_symmetry.space_group_name_H-M   'P 1'
#
loop_
_entity.id
_entity.type
_entity.pdbx_description
1 polymer ?
#
loop_
_entity_poly.entity_id
_entity_poly.type
_entity_poly.pdbx_seq_one_letter_code
_entity_poly.pdbx_strand_id
1 'polypeptide(L)'
;SVSEVMVLNSGALLTCISRCAELRAFFDSYSATFHKRLISASPSSAGMWPNDVQVPLTMYGEIVLGMPQREQKFVGSKALEKLEAQFFLPWKGLSVQSAHELEREVLSGQSVLVENADGQVE
;
A
#
# COMPACT_ATOMS: atom_id res chain seq x y z
N SER A 1 19.29 -2.18 -15.12
CA SER A 1 18.07 -2.75 -14.54
C SER A 1 18.38 -4.21 -14.22
N VAL A 2 18.40 -4.57 -12.94
CA VAL A 2 18.50 -5.97 -12.50
C VAL A 2 17.06 -6.46 -12.42
N SER A 3 16.70 -7.44 -13.24
CA SER A 3 15.38 -8.07 -13.14
C SER A 3 15.47 -9.22 -12.15
N GLU A 4 14.79 -9.10 -11.03
CA GLU A 4 14.68 -10.16 -10.03
C GLU A 4 13.39 -10.93 -10.25
N VAL A 5 13.48 -12.26 -10.26
CA VAL A 5 12.31 -13.13 -10.40
C VAL A 5 11.83 -13.53 -9.01
N MET A 6 10.66 -13.01 -8.62
CA MET A 6 9.99 -13.45 -7.40
C MET A 6 9.19 -14.73 -7.68
N VAL A 7 9.48 -15.81 -6.93
CA VAL A 7 8.71 -17.06 -6.98
C VAL A 7 7.75 -17.10 -5.79
N LEU A 8 6.46 -17.23 -6.08
CA LEU A 8 5.41 -17.29 -5.06
C LEU A 8 4.73 -18.67 -5.07
N ASN A 9 4.67 -19.32 -3.89
CA ASN A 9 3.83 -20.51 -3.72
C ASN A 9 2.38 -20.07 -3.46
N SER A 10 1.56 -20.08 -4.51
CA SER A 10 0.17 -19.62 -4.45
C SER A 10 -0.70 -20.43 -3.49
N GLY A 11 -0.48 -21.75 -3.38
CA GLY A 11 -1.22 -22.61 -2.45
C GLY A 11 -0.92 -22.30 -0.99
N ALA A 12 0.36 -22.08 -0.67
CA ALA A 12 0.77 -21.65 0.67
C ALA A 12 0.25 -20.25 0.99
N LEU A 13 0.34 -19.30 0.06
CA LEU A 13 -0.18 -17.95 0.24
C LEU A 13 -1.69 -17.96 0.50
N LEU A 14 -2.46 -18.68 -0.31
CA LEU A 14 -3.91 -18.81 -0.13
C LEU A 14 -4.25 -19.44 1.24
N THR A 15 -3.46 -20.42 1.68
CA THR A 15 -3.61 -21.01 3.01
C THR A 15 -3.36 -19.99 4.12
N CYS A 16 -2.34 -19.15 4.00
CA CYS A 16 -2.07 -18.07 4.96
C CYS A 16 -3.19 -17.02 4.98
N ILE A 17 -3.62 -16.54 3.81
CA ILE A 17 -4.72 -15.57 3.68
C ILE A 17 -6.01 -16.14 4.26
N SER A 18 -6.33 -17.40 3.97
CA SER A 18 -7.55 -18.02 4.48
C SER A 18 -7.54 -18.26 5.99
N ARG A 19 -6.38 -18.38 6.64
CA ARG A 19 -6.28 -18.59 8.09
C ARG A 19 -6.26 -17.30 8.90
N CYS A 20 -6.01 -16.15 8.27
CA CYS A 20 -5.95 -14.86 8.93
C CYS A 20 -7.08 -13.95 8.42
N ALA A 21 -8.05 -13.64 9.28
CA ALA A 21 -9.20 -12.81 8.91
C ALA A 21 -8.80 -11.40 8.45
N GLU A 22 -7.75 -10.83 9.05
CA GLU A 22 -7.22 -9.52 8.68
C GLU A 22 -6.59 -9.53 7.29
N LEU A 23 -5.75 -10.53 6.99
CA LEU A 23 -5.19 -10.69 5.65
C LEU A 23 -6.30 -10.91 4.62
N ARG A 24 -7.28 -11.77 4.91
CA ARG A 24 -8.41 -11.98 4.00
C ARG A 24 -9.14 -10.67 3.70
N ALA A 25 -9.52 -9.90 4.72
CA ALA A 25 -10.20 -8.62 4.54
C ALA A 25 -9.36 -7.62 3.74
N PHE A 26 -8.05 -7.59 3.97
CA PHE A 26 -7.12 -6.76 3.22
C PHE A 26 -7.09 -7.14 1.74
N PHE A 27 -6.89 -8.44 1.43
CA PHE A 27 -6.84 -8.93 0.05
C PHE A 27 -8.19 -8.72 -0.67
N ASP A 28 -9.31 -8.97 0.00
CA ASP A 28 -10.65 -8.74 -0.57
C ASP A 28 -10.83 -7.25 -0.91
N SER A 29 -10.47 -6.35 0.00
CA SER A 29 -10.55 -4.91 -0.22
C SER A 29 -9.63 -4.44 -1.34
N TYR A 30 -8.40 -4.96 -1.39
CA TYR A 30 -7.42 -4.61 -2.41
C TYR A 30 -7.91 -5.06 -3.78
N SER A 31 -8.33 -6.32 -3.90
CA SER A 31 -8.84 -6.89 -5.15
C SER A 31 -10.11 -6.17 -5.63
N ALA A 32 -11.05 -5.86 -4.73
CA ALA A 32 -12.26 -5.12 -5.08
C ALA A 32 -11.93 -3.70 -5.58
N THR A 33 -11.05 -2.97 -4.89
CA THR A 33 -10.65 -1.61 -5.27
C THR A 33 -9.87 -1.60 -6.57
N PHE A 34 -8.91 -2.52 -6.75
CA PHE A 34 -8.17 -2.69 -7.99
C PHE A 34 -9.12 -2.99 -9.15
N HIS A 35 -10.03 -3.96 -9.01
CA HIS A 35 -10.98 -4.32 -10.05
C HIS A 35 -11.87 -3.13 -10.43
N LYS A 36 -12.40 -2.41 -9.43
CA LYS A 36 -13.22 -1.21 -9.66
C LYS A 36 -12.46 -0.14 -10.44
N ARG A 37 -11.19 0.10 -10.10
CA ARG A 37 -10.33 1.09 -10.79
C ARG A 37 -10.01 0.64 -12.22
N LEU A 38 -9.68 -0.64 -12.38
CA LEU A 38 -9.38 -1.26 -13.68
C LEU A 38 -10.55 -1.12 -14.67
N ILE A 39 -11.77 -1.48 -14.27
CA ILE A 39 -12.94 -1.38 -15.15
C ILE A 39 -13.41 0.05 -15.38
N SER A 40 -13.04 0.97 -14.48
CA SER A 40 -13.38 2.39 -14.59
C SER A 40 -12.32 3.19 -15.36
N ALA A 41 -11.19 2.60 -15.73
CA ALA A 41 -10.08 3.28 -16.38
C ALA A 41 -10.50 3.70 -17.81
N SER A 42 -10.63 5.02 -18.00
CA SER A 42 -11.01 5.62 -19.27
C SER A 42 -10.44 7.04 -19.36
N PRO A 43 -10.39 7.66 -20.55
CA PRO A 43 -9.89 9.04 -20.66
C PRO A 43 -10.70 10.05 -19.86
N SER A 44 -12.00 9.84 -19.68
CA SER A 44 -12.85 10.76 -18.91
C SER A 44 -12.59 10.67 -17.40
N SER A 45 -12.24 9.49 -16.90
CA SER A 45 -11.97 9.25 -15.48
C SER A 45 -10.50 9.44 -15.10
N ALA A 46 -9.58 9.14 -16.00
CA ALA A 46 -8.14 9.05 -15.70
C ALA A 46 -7.24 9.87 -16.64
N GLY A 47 -7.82 10.66 -17.55
CA GLY A 47 -7.10 11.56 -18.45
C GLY A 47 -6.35 10.88 -19.61
N MET A 48 -6.24 9.56 -19.61
CA MET A 48 -5.58 8.79 -20.68
C MET A 48 -6.23 7.42 -20.89
N TRP A 49 -6.03 6.84 -22.07
CA TRP A 49 -6.40 5.45 -22.33
C TRP A 49 -5.40 4.51 -21.65
N PRO A 50 -5.88 3.42 -21.00
CA PRO A 50 -5.00 2.34 -20.57
C PRO A 50 -4.27 1.72 -21.77
N ASN A 51 -3.05 1.25 -21.52
CA ASN A 51 -2.28 0.47 -22.48
C ASN A 51 -1.78 -0.83 -21.83
N ASP A 52 -1.06 -1.63 -22.60
CA ASP A 52 -0.51 -2.93 -22.19
C ASP A 52 0.59 -2.82 -21.12
N VAL A 53 1.18 -1.64 -20.94
CA VAL A 53 2.20 -1.37 -19.93
C VAL A 53 1.59 -0.85 -18.63
N GLN A 54 0.61 0.04 -18.72
CA GLN A 54 0.06 0.75 -17.58
C GLN A 54 -1.45 0.97 -17.72
N VAL A 55 -2.17 0.60 -16.67
CA VAL A 55 -3.55 1.00 -16.45
C VAL A 55 -3.54 2.21 -15.49
N PRO A 56 -4.17 3.34 -15.85
CA PRO A 56 -4.26 4.49 -14.97
C PRO A 56 -4.99 4.18 -13.66
N LEU A 57 -4.63 4.89 -12.59
CA LEU A 57 -5.22 4.78 -11.26
C LEU A 57 -5.10 3.40 -10.60
N THR A 58 -4.33 2.46 -11.15
CA THR A 58 -4.07 1.14 -10.55
C THR A 58 -2.67 1.01 -9.96
N MET A 59 -2.03 2.14 -9.65
CA MET A 59 -0.77 2.12 -8.88
C MET A 59 -1.05 1.70 -7.43
N TYR A 60 -0.04 1.19 -6.73
CA TYR A 60 -0.20 0.68 -5.37
C TYR A 60 -0.79 1.73 -4.41
N GLY A 61 -0.15 2.91 -4.28
CA GLY A 61 -0.64 3.98 -3.40
C GLY A 61 -2.06 4.43 -3.75
N GLU A 62 -2.33 4.54 -5.04
CA GLU A 62 -3.65 4.80 -5.59
C GLU A 62 -4.69 3.76 -5.09
N ILE A 63 -4.42 2.46 -5.26
CA ILE A 63 -5.33 1.41 -4.78
C ILE A 63 -5.55 1.54 -3.26
N VAL A 64 -4.49 1.71 -2.48
CA VAL A 64 -4.58 1.87 -1.02
C VAL A 64 -5.46 3.05 -0.63
N LEU A 65 -5.32 4.21 -1.29
CA LEU A 65 -6.19 5.38 -1.07
C LEU A 65 -7.67 5.09 -1.36
N GLY A 66 -7.97 4.12 -2.23
CA GLY A 66 -9.34 3.68 -2.51
C GLY A 66 -9.89 2.60 -1.56
N MET A 67 -9.06 2.03 -0.67
CA MET A 67 -9.48 1.01 0.30
C MET A 67 -10.18 1.64 1.51
N PRO A 68 -10.93 0.87 2.32
CA PRO A 68 -11.49 1.41 3.56
C PRO A 68 -10.37 1.83 4.54
N GLN A 69 -10.72 2.77 5.45
CA GLN A 69 -9.75 3.37 6.38
C GLN A 69 -9.00 2.33 7.24
N ARG A 70 -9.63 1.21 7.58
CA ARG A 70 -8.99 0.15 8.37
C ARG A 70 -7.78 -0.42 7.64
N GLU A 71 -7.92 -0.73 6.37
CA GLU A 71 -6.85 -1.30 5.55
C GLU A 71 -5.78 -0.25 5.21
N GLN A 72 -6.17 1.01 5.02
CA GLN A 72 -5.21 2.12 4.89
C GLN A 72 -4.31 2.25 6.12
N LYS A 73 -4.91 2.18 7.33
CA LYS A 73 -4.17 2.20 8.60
C LYS A 73 -3.24 1.00 8.74
N PHE A 74 -3.68 -0.18 8.30
CA PHE A 74 -2.84 -1.38 8.30
C PHE A 74 -1.61 -1.22 7.40
N VAL A 75 -1.75 -0.67 6.20
CA VAL A 75 -0.61 -0.36 5.33
C VAL A 75 0.29 0.69 5.97
N GLY A 76 -0.30 1.76 6.49
CA GLY A 76 0.44 2.84 7.15
C GLY A 76 1.23 2.36 8.37
N SER A 77 0.68 1.45 9.18
CA SER A 77 1.41 0.89 10.32
C SER A 77 2.61 0.07 9.87
N LYS A 78 2.51 -0.67 8.76
CA LYS A 78 3.66 -1.40 8.20
C LYS A 78 4.72 -0.49 7.60
N ALA A 79 4.30 0.62 7.00
CA ALA A 79 5.22 1.66 6.53
C ALA A 79 5.96 2.35 7.70
N LEU A 80 5.28 2.62 8.82
CA LEU A 80 5.90 3.13 10.04
C LEU A 80 6.90 2.13 10.64
N GLU A 81 6.54 0.85 10.78
CA GLU A 81 7.45 -0.20 11.24
C GLU A 81 8.74 -0.25 10.38
N LYS A 82 8.60 -0.06 9.06
CA LYS A 82 9.73 -0.01 8.13
C LYS A 82 10.61 1.23 8.35
N LEU A 83 10.01 2.40 8.54
CA LEU A 83 10.74 3.63 8.88
C LEU A 83 11.53 3.47 10.17
N GLU A 84 10.96 2.83 11.19
CA GLU A 84 11.67 2.54 12.43
C GLU A 84 12.83 1.56 12.23
N ALA A 85 12.63 0.50 11.45
CA ALA A 85 13.62 -0.56 11.23
C ALA A 85 14.80 -0.16 10.33
N GLN A 86 14.61 0.76 9.38
CA GLN A 86 15.66 1.15 8.42
C GLN A 86 16.78 2.01 9.03
N PHE A 87 16.59 2.56 10.24
CA PHE A 87 17.58 3.46 10.82
C PHE A 87 18.14 2.93 12.14
N PHE A 88 19.48 2.82 12.20
CA PHE A 88 20.24 2.51 13.43
C PHE A 88 20.01 3.56 14.55
N LEU A 89 19.48 4.74 14.19
CA LEU A 89 18.89 5.75 15.05
C LEU A 89 17.45 5.97 14.55
N PRO A 90 16.40 5.73 15.34
CA PRO A 90 15.03 5.79 14.85
C PRO A 90 14.77 7.19 14.26
N TRP A 91 14.21 7.25 13.04
CA TRP A 91 13.76 8.48 12.38
C TRP A 91 14.85 9.43 11.85
N LYS A 92 15.81 8.94 11.06
CA LYS A 92 16.91 9.78 10.53
C LYS A 92 16.37 11.00 9.74
N GLY A 93 16.45 12.18 10.36
CA GLY A 93 16.02 13.46 9.78
C GLY A 93 14.67 13.98 10.28
N LEU A 94 13.92 13.19 11.07
CA LEU A 94 12.68 13.62 11.72
C LEU A 94 12.93 13.84 13.22
N SER A 95 12.33 14.87 13.78
CA SER A 95 12.32 15.04 15.24
C SER A 95 11.42 13.98 15.89
N VAL A 96 11.71 13.60 17.15
CA VAL A 96 10.86 12.66 17.92
C VAL A 96 9.40 13.14 17.96
N GLN A 97 9.20 14.45 18.06
CA GLN A 97 7.86 15.03 18.04
C GLN A 97 7.18 14.84 16.68
N SER A 98 7.89 15.11 15.58
CA SER A 98 7.38 14.90 14.22
C SER A 98 7.05 13.43 13.93
N ALA A 99 7.86 12.51 14.44
CA ALA A 99 7.60 11.08 14.34
C ALA A 99 6.31 10.67 15.06
N HIS A 100 6.10 11.13 16.30
CA HIS A 100 4.87 10.88 17.04
C HIS A 100 3.64 11.55 16.41
N GLU A 101 3.80 12.74 15.83
CA GLU A 101 2.72 13.41 15.09
C GLU A 101 2.31 12.60 13.86
N LEU A 102 3.29 12.12 13.08
CA LEU A 102 3.05 11.26 11.92
C LEU A 102 2.38 9.94 12.31
N GLU A 103 2.88 9.27 13.34
CA GLU A 103 2.28 8.03 13.87
C GLU A 103 0.81 8.27 14.26
N ARG A 104 0.54 9.35 14.99
CA ARG A 104 -0.82 9.73 15.39
C ARG A 104 -1.72 9.97 14.18
N GLU A 105 -1.24 10.69 13.16
CA GLU A 105 -2.00 10.98 11.94
C GLU A 105 -2.34 9.71 11.14
N VAL A 106 -1.38 8.78 11.04
CA VAL A 106 -1.60 7.48 10.38
C VAL A 106 -2.63 6.66 11.17
N LEU A 107 -2.45 6.53 12.49
CA LEU A 107 -3.36 5.73 13.33
C LEU A 107 -4.77 6.36 13.44
N SER A 108 -4.89 7.68 13.37
CA SER A 108 -6.18 8.37 13.33
C SER A 108 -6.85 8.22 11.96
N GLY A 109 -6.09 7.98 10.90
CA GLY A 109 -6.56 7.92 9.51
C GLY A 109 -6.68 9.29 8.85
N GLN A 110 -5.97 10.28 9.40
CA GLN A 110 -5.81 11.61 8.80
C GLN A 110 -4.79 11.60 7.66
N SER A 111 -3.79 10.71 7.76
CA SER A 111 -2.75 10.51 6.76
C SER A 111 -2.68 9.03 6.36
N VAL A 112 -2.37 8.77 5.10
CA VAL A 112 -2.14 7.42 4.58
C VAL A 112 -0.69 7.36 4.12
N LEU A 113 0.05 6.43 4.70
CA LEU A 113 1.48 6.26 4.45
C LEU A 113 1.68 4.96 3.65
N VAL A 114 2.41 5.03 2.55
CA VAL A 114 2.64 3.88 1.66
C VAL A 114 4.10 3.76 1.26
N GLU A 115 4.49 2.57 0.83
CA GLU A 115 5.79 2.36 0.20
C GLU A 115 5.68 2.60 -1.30
N ASN A 116 6.59 3.40 -1.85
CA ASN A 116 6.67 3.68 -3.27
C ASN A 116 7.52 2.64 -4.02
N ALA A 117 7.63 2.80 -5.35
CA ALA A 117 8.34 1.84 -6.20
C ALA A 117 9.85 1.71 -5.89
N ASP A 118 10.45 2.73 -5.25
CA ASP A 118 11.85 2.73 -4.83
C ASP A 118 12.03 2.13 -3.41
N GLY A 119 10.93 1.67 -2.81
CA GLY A 119 10.90 1.13 -1.47
C GLY A 119 11.00 2.18 -0.36
N GLN A 120 10.83 3.46 -0.72
CA GLN A 120 10.78 4.57 0.22
C GLN A 120 9.36 4.77 0.72
N VAL A 121 9.23 5.32 1.93
CA VAL A 121 7.93 5.58 2.54
C VAL A 121 7.52 7.03 2.23
N GLU A 122 6.31 7.20 1.69
CA GLU A 122 5.71 8.50 1.30
C GLU A 122 4.27 8.67 1.83
#